data_AF-A0AAD6CAN1-F1
#
_entry.id   AF-A0AAD6CAN1-F1
#
_cell.length_a   1.000
_cell.length_b   1.000
_cell.length_c   1.000
_cell.angle_alpha   90.00
_cell.angle_beta   90.00
_cell.angle_gamma   90.00
#
_symmetry.space_group_name_H-M   'P 1'
#
loop_
_entity.id
_entity.type
_entity.pdbx_description
1 polymer ?
#
loop_
_entity_poly.entity_id
_entity_poly.type
_entity_poly.pdbx_seq_one_letter_code
_entity_poly.pdbx_strand_id
1 'polypeptide(L)'
;MTPTTLPLRLSVSTAQDGKGITLQTPTSASALTPPVTPIAKEAADAERAIPSPRDERSPEQTAAQVKRNISTPLGFTDELEICRDDEDRPVEFGRGAWSIVYKARSSTNAATCSLHTPPSSPVTITRVLAVKAPLRRDARKVLQSEALTLTRLNLTPGFERHIVPFHGFMSDSIALVMSAVPLSLSTYIEDQADLRKRQPSTATMFDPVQGPESWRDMARKLITSLTWLHDTAGIIHGDIKPHNILLRQIPTDKPAAEASAFPYEPLLADFSSAFEIPKDGPPGLETNQAAMSAFTPPFTAPELLSLASIKSGDVAPTPSSDVFSLAATLIAAATGDLLLYPGSNNMQRLAMARDGHRILEFTRAGSNGCRVPRNGFVEKLVQPAVVKDPAQRILTRDWMGLASL
;
A
#
# COMPACT_ATOMS: atom_id res chain seq x y z
N MET A 1 -28.59 2.59 -45.57
CA MET A 1 -28.16 3.93 -45.10
C MET A 1 -27.46 3.75 -43.77
N THR A 2 -26.14 3.82 -43.80
CA THR A 2 -25.22 3.55 -42.69
C THR A 2 -24.14 4.62 -42.73
N PRO A 3 -23.87 5.32 -41.61
CA PRO A 3 -22.62 6.03 -41.45
C PRO A 3 -21.66 5.23 -40.57
N THR A 4 -20.53 4.89 -41.19
CA THR A 4 -19.33 4.31 -40.61
C THR A 4 -18.40 5.46 -40.20
N THR A 5 -17.97 5.53 -38.95
CA THR A 5 -16.92 6.46 -38.51
C THR A 5 -15.74 5.67 -37.94
N LEU A 6 -14.62 5.75 -38.65
CA LEU A 6 -13.30 5.23 -38.25
C LEU A 6 -12.59 6.27 -37.35
N PRO A 7 -11.74 5.84 -36.40
CA PRO A 7 -10.96 6.73 -35.55
C PRO A 7 -9.72 7.29 -36.27
N LEU A 8 -9.48 8.61 -36.12
CA LEU A 8 -8.28 9.29 -36.61
C LEU A 8 -7.03 8.85 -35.83
N ARG A 9 -6.01 8.37 -36.55
CA ARG A 9 -4.63 8.24 -36.11
C ARG A 9 -3.89 9.57 -36.36
N LEU A 10 -3.28 10.13 -35.33
CA LEU A 10 -2.28 11.20 -35.48
C LEU A 10 -0.88 10.57 -35.46
N SER A 11 -0.23 10.53 -36.62
CA SER A 11 1.18 10.18 -36.78
C SER A 11 1.88 11.28 -37.56
N VAL A 12 2.89 11.89 -36.95
CA VAL A 12 3.76 12.89 -37.58
C VAL A 12 4.84 12.14 -38.37
N SER A 13 4.82 12.32 -39.69
CA SER A 13 5.85 11.85 -40.61
C SER A 13 6.69 13.05 -41.04
N THR A 14 8.01 12.96 -40.94
CA THR A 14 8.95 13.92 -41.52
C THR A 14 9.58 13.29 -42.76
N ALA A 15 9.39 13.94 -43.91
CA ALA A 15 10.03 13.58 -45.16
C ALA A 15 10.99 14.70 -45.60
N GLN A 16 12.11 14.24 -46.14
CA GLN A 16 13.30 14.96 -46.59
C GLN A 16 13.01 15.94 -47.75
N ASP A 17 13.83 16.99 -47.89
CA ASP A 17 14.86 17.02 -48.95
C ASP A 17 15.66 18.32 -48.95
N GLY A 18 16.95 18.18 -49.27
CA GLY A 18 17.92 19.27 -49.28
C GLY A 18 18.11 19.91 -50.66
N LYS A 19 18.60 21.16 -50.65
CA LYS A 19 19.67 21.68 -51.53
C LYS A 19 20.00 23.15 -51.21
N GLY A 20 21.27 23.38 -50.87
CA GLY A 20 22.10 24.50 -51.34
C GLY A 20 21.92 25.90 -50.73
N ILE A 21 22.99 26.40 -50.08
CA ILE A 21 23.85 27.53 -50.51
C ILE A 21 24.53 28.20 -49.29
N THR A 22 25.74 28.68 -49.55
CA THR A 22 26.92 28.90 -48.72
C THR A 22 27.02 30.29 -48.05
N LEU A 23 27.90 30.35 -47.03
CA LEU A 23 28.76 31.47 -46.57
C LEU A 23 28.10 32.72 -45.94
N GLN A 24 28.42 32.96 -44.65
CA GLN A 24 29.28 34.07 -44.23
C GLN A 24 29.59 34.02 -42.72
N THR A 25 30.88 33.95 -42.39
CA THR A 25 31.48 34.36 -41.12
C THR A 25 31.62 35.89 -41.09
N PRO A 26 31.58 36.49 -39.89
CA PRO A 26 32.75 37.26 -39.48
C PRO A 26 33.22 36.98 -38.04
N THR A 27 34.54 36.85 -37.92
CA THR A 27 35.42 37.12 -36.77
C THR A 27 35.20 38.57 -36.24
N SER A 28 35.35 38.95 -34.97
CA SER A 28 36.49 38.77 -34.04
C SER A 28 36.12 39.09 -32.57
N ALA A 29 36.72 38.31 -31.68
CA ALA A 29 37.27 38.59 -30.33
C ALA A 29 36.76 39.77 -29.47
N SER A 30 36.36 39.43 -28.23
CA SER A 30 36.89 40.09 -27.04
C SER A 30 36.99 39.08 -25.89
N ALA A 31 38.21 38.93 -25.37
CA ALA A 31 38.55 38.11 -24.21
C ALA A 31 37.97 38.73 -22.92
N LEU A 32 37.68 37.92 -21.92
CA LEU A 32 38.07 38.13 -20.51
C LEU A 32 37.71 36.87 -19.70
N THR A 33 38.72 36.38 -18.99
CA THR A 33 38.84 35.10 -18.25
C THR A 33 37.96 35.00 -17.00
N PRO A 34 37.65 33.78 -16.51
CA PRO A 34 37.03 33.58 -15.20
C PRO A 34 38.06 33.79 -14.07
N PRO A 35 37.71 34.40 -12.92
CA PRO A 35 38.64 34.48 -11.80
C PRO A 35 38.72 33.15 -11.03
N VAL A 36 39.97 32.76 -10.78
CA VAL A 36 40.41 31.63 -9.98
C VAL A 36 40.41 32.01 -8.50
N THR A 37 40.10 31.03 -7.67
CA THR A 37 40.17 30.94 -6.19
C THR A 37 41.52 31.40 -5.61
N PRO A 38 41.57 32.00 -4.40
CA PRO A 38 42.79 32.00 -3.62
C PRO A 38 42.83 30.82 -2.63
N ILE A 39 43.89 30.03 -2.74
CA ILE A 39 44.39 29.10 -1.72
C ILE A 39 45.46 29.85 -0.92
N ALA A 40 45.37 29.85 0.41
CA ALA A 40 46.51 30.07 1.29
C ALA A 40 46.44 29.12 2.49
N LYS A 41 47.60 28.55 2.83
CA LYS A 41 47.84 27.42 3.73
C LYS A 41 48.34 27.86 5.10
N GLU A 42 47.94 27.09 6.11
CA GLU A 42 48.58 26.75 7.41
C GLU A 42 49.06 27.88 8.36
N ALA A 43 48.48 27.96 9.57
CA ALA A 43 49.01 27.29 10.77
C ALA A 43 48.31 27.76 12.08
N ALA A 44 48.18 26.80 13.01
CA ALA A 44 48.06 26.91 14.48
C ALA A 44 46.78 27.47 15.15
N ASP A 45 46.22 26.60 16.01
CA ASP A 45 45.61 26.84 17.32
C ASP A 45 44.69 28.07 17.52
N ALA A 46 43.38 27.82 17.64
CA ALA A 46 42.59 28.22 18.81
C ALA A 46 41.13 27.77 18.68
N GLU A 47 40.66 27.16 19.76
CA GLU A 47 39.30 26.78 20.10
C GLU A 47 38.24 27.84 19.74
N ARG A 48 37.12 27.40 19.16
CA ARG A 48 35.78 27.84 19.59
C ARG A 48 34.68 26.94 19.02
N ALA A 49 34.00 26.30 19.97
CA ALA A 49 32.87 25.41 19.78
C ALA A 49 31.61 26.12 19.28
N ILE A 50 30.86 25.46 18.40
CA ILE A 50 29.40 25.64 18.22
C ILE A 50 28.79 24.23 18.08
N PRO A 51 27.83 23.83 18.94
CA PRO A 51 27.35 22.45 19.00
C PRO A 51 26.28 22.18 17.94
N SER A 52 26.44 21.08 17.20
CA SER A 52 25.39 20.45 16.40
C SER A 52 24.69 19.38 17.25
N PRO A 53 23.35 19.35 17.36
CA PRO A 53 22.67 18.27 18.05
C PRO A 53 22.54 17.07 17.11
N ARG A 54 23.57 16.20 17.11
CA ARG A 54 23.45 14.82 16.66
C ARG A 54 23.24 13.96 17.90
N ASP A 55 21.99 13.69 18.24
CA ASP A 55 21.66 12.58 19.13
C ASP A 55 21.76 11.27 18.32
N GLU A 56 22.92 10.63 18.42
CA GLU A 56 23.05 9.19 18.17
C GLU A 56 22.24 8.46 19.25
N ARG A 57 20.98 8.12 18.94
CA ARG A 57 20.15 7.33 19.86
C ARG A 57 20.52 5.85 19.79
N SER A 58 20.97 5.35 20.93
CA SER A 58 21.18 3.92 21.20
C SER A 58 19.92 3.09 20.87
N PRO A 59 20.07 1.90 20.26
CA PRO A 59 18.94 1.06 19.81
C PRO A 59 18.01 0.58 20.94
N GLU A 60 18.42 0.67 22.21
CA GLU A 60 17.57 0.28 23.35
C GLU A 60 16.51 1.34 23.71
N GLN A 61 16.67 2.60 23.30
CA GLN A 61 15.70 3.67 23.61
C GLN A 61 14.50 3.71 22.64
N THR A 62 14.62 3.10 21.46
CA THR A 62 13.58 3.12 20.41
C THR A 62 12.39 2.21 20.76
N ALA A 63 12.63 1.08 21.43
CA ALA A 63 11.56 0.15 21.82
C ALA A 63 10.64 0.69 22.93
N ALA A 64 11.16 1.57 23.79
CA ALA A 64 10.39 2.19 24.88
C ALA A 64 9.49 3.35 24.40
N GLN A 65 9.82 4.01 23.28
CA GLN A 65 9.03 5.13 22.74
C GLN A 65 7.78 4.70 21.97
N VAL A 66 7.72 3.46 21.46
CA VAL A 66 6.56 2.89 20.75
C VAL A 66 5.32 2.74 21.66
N LYS A 67 5.49 2.86 22.99
CA LYS A 67 4.45 2.65 24.02
C LYS A 67 3.83 3.93 24.60
N ARG A 68 3.81 5.04 23.87
CA ARG A 68 3.02 6.20 24.32
C ARG A 68 1.54 5.91 24.09
N ASN A 69 0.71 6.11 25.11
CA ASN A 69 -0.74 6.18 24.94
C ASN A 69 -1.04 7.38 24.03
N ILE A 70 -1.31 7.10 22.74
CA ILE A 70 -1.63 8.14 21.76
C ILE A 70 -3.10 8.46 21.94
N SER A 71 -3.39 9.58 22.59
CA SER A 71 -4.75 10.09 22.76
C SER A 71 -5.15 11.10 21.68
N THR A 72 -4.17 11.64 20.95
CA THR A 72 -4.37 12.67 19.93
C THR A 72 -3.74 12.23 18.60
N PRO A 73 -4.50 12.26 17.49
CA PRO A 73 -3.92 11.99 16.17
C PRO A 73 -2.83 12.99 15.80
N LEU A 74 -1.86 12.56 14.99
CA LEU A 74 -0.92 13.45 14.31
C LEU A 74 -1.70 14.44 13.43
N GLY A 75 -1.59 15.74 13.70
CA GLY A 75 -2.28 16.77 12.92
C GLY A 75 -1.61 17.01 11.56
N PHE A 76 -2.41 17.27 10.53
CA PHE A 76 -1.93 17.75 9.22
C PHE A 76 -2.13 19.27 9.10
N THR A 77 -1.09 20.02 8.76
CA THR A 77 -1.09 21.49 8.79
C THR A 77 -1.00 22.17 7.42
N ASP A 78 -0.60 21.44 6.38
CA ASP A 78 -0.41 22.06 5.07
C ASP A 78 -1.77 22.36 4.40
N GLU A 79 -1.76 23.32 3.48
CA GLU A 79 -2.93 23.60 2.65
C GLU A 79 -3.17 22.45 1.67
N LEU A 80 -4.44 22.09 1.49
CA LEU A 80 -4.91 21.00 0.65
C LEU A 80 -6.02 21.47 -0.27
N GLU A 81 -5.85 21.19 -1.56
CA GLU A 81 -6.87 21.41 -2.57
C GLU A 81 -7.29 20.05 -3.16
N ILE A 82 -8.58 19.73 -3.08
CA ILE A 82 -9.13 18.53 -3.71
C ILE A 82 -9.12 18.73 -5.23
N CYS A 83 -8.49 17.80 -5.95
CA CYS A 83 -8.45 17.82 -7.40
C CYS A 83 -9.83 17.55 -7.99
N ARG A 84 -10.18 18.26 -9.06
CA ARG A 84 -11.44 18.10 -9.79
C ARG A 84 -11.21 17.63 -11.22
N ASP A 85 -12.19 16.92 -11.78
CA ASP A 85 -12.22 16.48 -13.17
C ASP A 85 -12.72 17.59 -14.11
N ASP A 86 -12.82 17.29 -15.42
CA ASP A 86 -13.29 18.25 -16.44
C ASP A 86 -14.76 18.68 -16.25
N GLU A 87 -15.52 17.96 -15.42
CA GLU A 87 -16.91 18.26 -15.05
C GLU A 87 -17.03 18.96 -13.68
N ASP A 88 -15.91 19.48 -13.15
CA ASP A 88 -15.79 20.12 -11.83
C ASP A 88 -16.14 19.19 -10.64
N ARG A 89 -16.11 17.87 -10.83
CA ARG A 89 -16.37 16.89 -9.76
C ARG A 89 -15.07 16.47 -9.07
N PRO A 90 -15.08 16.23 -7.76
CA PRO A 90 -13.92 15.71 -7.04
C PRO A 90 -13.42 14.39 -7.64
N VAL A 91 -12.12 14.29 -7.89
CA VAL A 91 -11.49 13.05 -8.39
C VAL A 91 -11.40 12.04 -7.24
N GLU A 92 -12.14 10.95 -7.36
CA GLU A 92 -12.15 9.85 -6.39
C GLU A 92 -11.06 8.82 -6.72
N PHE A 93 -10.24 8.44 -5.73
CA PHE A 93 -9.38 7.26 -5.82
C PHE A 93 -10.11 5.98 -5.38
N GLY A 94 -11.15 6.10 -4.57
CA GLY A 94 -11.93 4.95 -4.13
C GLY A 94 -12.98 5.31 -3.09
N ARG A 95 -13.89 4.37 -2.86
CA ARG A 95 -15.01 4.53 -1.94
C ARG A 95 -15.23 3.24 -1.16
N GLY A 96 -15.30 3.34 0.16
CA GLY A 96 -15.57 2.25 1.09
C GLY A 96 -16.90 2.44 1.83
N ALA A 97 -17.19 1.55 2.77
CA ALA A 97 -18.41 1.60 3.57
C ALA A 97 -18.49 2.84 4.49
N TRP A 98 -17.33 3.32 4.95
CA TRP A 98 -17.22 4.41 5.93
C TRP A 98 -16.69 5.71 5.33
N SER A 99 -16.00 5.64 4.20
CA SER A 99 -15.21 6.76 3.70
C SER A 99 -15.15 6.83 2.19
N ILE A 100 -14.74 7.98 1.71
CA ILE A 100 -14.36 8.24 0.34
C ILE A 100 -12.92 8.76 0.33
N VAL A 101 -12.13 8.36 -0.67
CA VAL A 101 -10.75 8.79 -0.84
C VAL A 101 -10.68 9.69 -2.06
N TYR A 102 -10.29 10.95 -1.85
CA TYR A 102 -10.10 11.94 -2.91
C TYR A 102 -8.63 12.10 -3.27
N LYS A 103 -8.37 12.45 -4.52
CA LYS A 103 -7.08 12.99 -4.95
C LYS A 103 -6.98 14.46 -4.52
N ALA A 104 -5.89 14.82 -3.87
CA ALA A 104 -5.61 16.20 -3.48
C ALA A 104 -4.21 16.63 -3.91
N ARG A 105 -4.01 17.94 -4.00
CA ARG A 105 -2.69 18.57 -4.09
C ARG A 105 -2.43 19.32 -2.79
N SER A 106 -1.24 19.15 -2.25
CA SER A 106 -0.75 20.01 -1.19
C SER A 106 0.30 20.96 -1.72
N SER A 107 0.23 22.21 -1.27
CA SER A 107 1.19 23.27 -1.56
C SER A 107 1.86 23.68 -0.26
N THR A 108 3.17 23.45 -0.15
CA THR A 108 3.97 23.96 0.96
C THR A 108 4.56 25.30 0.54
N ASN A 109 4.15 26.40 1.18
CA ASN A 109 4.79 27.70 0.99
C ASN A 109 6.15 27.67 1.71
N ALA A 110 7.26 27.51 0.99
CA ALA A 110 8.62 27.62 1.52
C ALA A 110 9.00 29.08 1.87
N ALA A 111 8.13 29.79 2.60
CA ALA A 111 8.22 31.23 2.82
C ALA A 111 8.82 31.62 4.20
N THR A 112 9.48 30.71 4.90
CA THR A 112 10.14 31.00 6.20
C THR A 112 11.61 30.62 6.20
N CYS A 113 12.36 31.06 5.19
CA CYS A 113 13.81 31.21 5.35
C CYS A 113 14.11 32.71 5.48
N SER A 114 14.22 33.16 6.72
CA SER A 114 14.57 34.53 7.05
C SER A 114 16.04 34.83 6.70
N LEU A 115 16.22 36.00 6.08
CA LEU A 115 17.41 36.86 5.99
C LEU A 115 18.34 36.74 4.76
N HIS A 116 18.29 37.83 3.98
CA HIS A 116 19.38 38.47 3.24
C HIS A 116 19.99 37.81 1.99
N THR A 117 19.17 37.15 1.17
CA THR A 117 19.49 36.95 -0.26
C THR A 117 18.31 37.37 -1.14
N PRO A 118 18.54 37.87 -2.38
CA PRO A 118 17.44 38.23 -3.28
C PRO A 118 16.49 37.04 -3.45
N PRO A 119 15.17 37.26 -3.56
CA PRO A 119 14.20 36.18 -3.51
C PRO A 119 14.43 35.23 -4.67
N SER A 120 14.85 34.01 -4.36
CA SER A 120 14.71 32.90 -5.29
C SER A 120 13.21 32.70 -5.49
N SER A 121 12.77 32.65 -6.76
CA SER A 121 11.36 32.41 -7.10
C SER A 121 10.79 31.29 -6.23
N PRO A 122 9.59 31.44 -5.66
CA PRO A 122 9.02 30.42 -4.79
C PRO A 122 8.93 29.10 -5.55
N VAL A 123 9.72 28.11 -5.14
CA VAL A 123 9.57 26.74 -5.63
C VAL A 123 8.41 26.15 -4.85
N THR A 124 7.19 26.31 -5.36
CA THR A 124 6.02 25.62 -4.81
C THR A 124 6.18 24.14 -5.12
N ILE A 125 6.58 23.35 -4.11
CA ILE A 125 6.58 21.90 -4.23
C ILE A 125 5.11 21.47 -4.11
N THR A 126 4.53 21.07 -5.25
CA THR A 126 3.18 20.50 -5.27
C THR A 126 3.27 18.99 -5.16
N ARG A 127 2.63 18.42 -4.13
CA ARG A 127 2.59 16.97 -3.91
C ARG A 127 1.17 16.44 -4.08
N VAL A 128 1.02 15.35 -4.82
CA VAL A 128 -0.25 14.62 -4.92
C VAL A 128 -0.42 13.73 -3.69
N LEU A 129 -1.56 13.87 -3.02
CA LEU A 129 -1.92 13.17 -1.80
C LEU A 129 -3.29 12.50 -1.95
N ALA A 130 -3.58 11.55 -1.06
CA ALA A 130 -4.87 10.91 -0.90
C ALA A 130 -5.53 11.42 0.38
N VAL A 131 -6.79 11.88 0.29
CA VAL A 131 -7.56 12.39 1.42
C VAL A 131 -8.76 11.49 1.67
N LYS A 132 -8.73 10.70 2.75
CA LYS A 132 -9.82 9.82 3.16
C LYS A 132 -10.75 10.58 4.08
N ALA A 133 -11.95 10.90 3.59
CA ALA A 133 -12.97 11.69 4.28
C ALA A 133 -14.18 10.81 4.68
N PRO A 134 -14.91 11.16 5.74
CA PRO A 134 -16.03 10.37 6.23
C PRO A 134 -17.21 10.49 5.27
N LEU A 135 -17.81 9.35 4.90
CA LEU A 135 -18.98 9.31 4.03
C LEU A 135 -20.26 9.75 4.76
N ARG A 136 -20.30 9.55 6.09
CA ARG A 136 -21.46 9.75 6.96
C ARG A 136 -21.03 10.14 8.39
N ARG A 137 -21.99 10.58 9.22
CA ARG A 137 -21.70 11.13 10.57
C ARG A 137 -21.13 10.09 11.53
N ASP A 138 -21.65 8.87 11.52
CA ASP A 138 -21.20 7.72 12.31
C ASP A 138 -19.80 7.24 11.90
N ALA A 139 -19.40 7.44 10.64
CA ALA A 139 -18.05 7.12 10.20
C ALA A 139 -16.95 7.98 10.85
N ARG A 140 -17.29 9.13 11.43
CA ARG A 140 -16.31 10.03 12.07
C ARG A 140 -15.54 9.36 13.19
N LYS A 141 -16.21 8.54 14.01
CA LYS A 141 -15.57 7.80 15.11
C LYS A 141 -14.60 6.74 14.58
N VAL A 142 -14.98 6.07 13.49
CA VAL A 142 -14.15 5.08 12.81
C VAL A 142 -12.87 5.73 12.27
N LEU A 143 -12.99 6.87 11.56
CA LEU A 143 -11.83 7.58 11.02
C LEU A 143 -10.94 8.16 12.12
N GLN A 144 -11.51 8.62 13.24
CA GLN A 144 -10.72 9.08 14.38
C GLN A 144 -9.94 7.94 15.03
N SER A 145 -10.56 6.77 15.21
CA SER A 145 -9.87 5.57 15.69
C SER A 145 -8.76 5.14 14.73
N GLU A 146 -9.04 5.15 13.42
CA GLU A 146 -8.05 4.87 12.38
C GLU A 146 -6.89 5.87 12.42
N ALA A 147 -7.16 7.17 12.66
CA ALA A 147 -6.13 8.19 12.80
C ALA A 147 -5.16 7.91 13.96
N LEU A 148 -5.69 7.43 15.09
CA LEU A 148 -4.88 7.04 16.25
C LEU A 148 -4.01 5.83 15.94
N THR A 149 -4.57 4.79 15.31
CA THR A 149 -3.83 3.61 14.85
C THR A 149 -2.72 4.01 13.88
N LEU A 150 -3.03 4.83 12.86
CA LEU A 150 -2.04 5.29 11.89
C LEU A 150 -0.97 6.18 12.52
N THR A 151 -1.32 7.01 13.51
CA THR A 151 -0.33 7.81 14.27
C THR A 151 0.66 6.91 14.99
N ARG A 152 0.18 5.82 15.62
CA ARG A 152 1.05 4.83 16.28
C ARG A 152 1.93 4.08 15.28
N LEU A 153 1.35 3.64 14.17
CA LEU A 153 2.11 2.95 13.12
C LEU A 153 3.21 3.83 12.52
N ASN A 154 2.93 5.12 12.31
CA ASN A 154 3.91 6.09 11.79
C ASN A 154 5.09 6.35 12.75
N LEU A 155 4.94 6.04 14.04
CA LEU A 155 6.02 6.09 15.03
C LEU A 155 6.78 4.76 15.17
N THR A 156 6.29 3.69 14.53
CA THR A 156 6.92 2.37 14.59
C THR A 156 8.00 2.28 13.52
N PRO A 157 9.26 1.92 13.86
CA PRO A 157 10.35 1.86 12.89
C PRO A 157 10.05 0.95 11.68
N GLY A 158 10.35 1.44 10.48
CA GLY A 158 10.22 0.68 9.22
C GLY A 158 8.83 0.71 8.59
N PHE A 159 7.87 1.48 9.13
CA PHE A 159 6.50 1.57 8.63
C PHE A 159 6.42 1.91 7.13
N GLU A 160 7.39 2.67 6.60
CA GLU A 160 7.41 3.17 5.23
C GLU A 160 7.41 2.04 4.19
N ARG A 161 7.84 0.84 4.58
CA ARG A 161 7.91 -0.36 3.72
C ARG A 161 6.67 -1.26 3.81
N HIS A 162 5.77 -0.99 4.75
CA HIS A 162 4.71 -1.94 5.12
C HIS A 162 3.32 -1.34 5.02
N ILE A 163 3.18 -0.03 5.23
CA ILE A 163 1.89 0.67 5.19
C ILE A 163 1.94 1.89 4.28
N VAL A 164 0.78 2.32 3.82
CA VAL A 164 0.68 3.59 3.08
C VAL A 164 1.07 4.74 4.01
N PRO A 165 2.07 5.59 3.64
CA PRO A 165 2.54 6.64 4.54
C PRO A 165 1.43 7.63 4.89
N PHE A 166 1.25 7.85 6.20
CA PHE A 166 0.27 8.75 6.79
C PHE A 166 0.94 10.10 7.11
N HIS A 167 0.38 11.19 6.58
CA HIS A 167 0.92 12.54 6.77
C HIS A 167 0.24 13.30 7.90
N GLY A 168 -1.00 12.91 8.25
CA GLY A 168 -1.70 13.47 9.40
C GLY A 168 -3.21 13.49 9.23
N PHE A 169 -3.89 13.98 10.27
CA PHE A 169 -5.33 14.07 10.41
C PHE A 169 -5.76 15.54 10.43
N MET A 170 -6.83 15.85 9.69
CA MET A 170 -7.45 17.16 9.67
C MET A 170 -8.68 17.15 10.58
N SER A 171 -8.59 17.82 11.72
CA SER A 171 -9.67 17.83 12.73
C SER A 171 -10.96 18.48 12.23
N ASP A 172 -10.87 19.52 11.40
CA ASP A 172 -12.04 20.27 10.93
C ASP A 172 -12.93 19.45 9.98
N SER A 173 -12.31 18.66 9.11
CA SER A 173 -12.98 17.81 8.12
C SER A 173 -13.08 16.34 8.54
N ILE A 174 -12.44 15.95 9.65
CA ILE A 174 -12.31 14.57 10.12
C ILE A 174 -11.70 13.69 9.01
N ALA A 175 -10.65 14.18 8.35
CA ALA A 175 -10.05 13.53 7.19
C ALA A 175 -8.63 13.03 7.48
N LEU A 176 -8.26 11.90 6.88
CA LEU A 176 -6.91 11.33 6.92
C LEU A 176 -6.16 11.73 5.65
N VAL A 177 -4.94 12.23 5.80
CA VAL A 177 -4.07 12.62 4.69
C VAL A 177 -2.96 11.59 4.55
N MET A 178 -2.84 11.00 3.36
CA MET A 178 -1.94 9.88 3.07
C MET A 178 -1.21 10.09 1.75
N SER A 179 -0.13 9.34 1.52
CA SER A 179 0.50 9.30 0.21
C SER A 179 -0.45 8.74 -0.83
N ALA A 180 -0.51 9.37 -2.01
CA ALA A 180 -1.26 8.83 -3.14
C ALA A 180 -0.52 7.62 -3.73
N VAL A 181 -1.11 6.45 -3.63
CA VAL A 181 -0.65 5.21 -4.28
C VAL A 181 -1.79 4.70 -5.16
N PRO A 182 -1.75 4.94 -6.48
CA PRO A 182 -2.93 4.79 -7.33
C PRO A 182 -3.25 3.34 -7.72
N LEU A 183 -2.28 2.42 -7.63
CA LEU A 183 -2.47 1.02 -8.00
C LEU A 183 -2.79 0.18 -6.76
N SER A 184 -3.89 -0.56 -6.80
CA SER A 184 -4.21 -1.59 -5.81
C SER A 184 -3.79 -2.98 -6.29
N LEU A 185 -3.61 -3.90 -5.35
CA LEU A 185 -3.36 -5.31 -5.66
C LEU A 185 -4.55 -5.94 -6.37
N SER A 186 -5.79 -5.52 -6.07
CA SER A 186 -6.98 -6.00 -6.78
C SER A 186 -6.90 -5.70 -8.28
N THR A 187 -6.62 -4.45 -8.66
CA THR A 187 -6.49 -4.04 -10.06
C THR A 187 -5.32 -4.75 -10.73
N TYR A 188 -4.19 -4.89 -10.04
CA TYR A 188 -3.06 -5.66 -10.57
C TYR A 188 -3.44 -7.12 -10.85
N ILE A 189 -4.14 -7.80 -9.95
CA ILE A 189 -4.57 -9.19 -10.14
C ILE A 189 -5.50 -9.32 -11.36
N GLU A 190 -6.46 -8.39 -11.52
CA GLU A 190 -7.37 -8.36 -12.66
C GLU A 190 -6.61 -8.14 -13.98
N ASP A 191 -5.69 -7.18 -14.02
CA ASP A 191 -4.86 -6.91 -15.19
C ASP A 191 -4.03 -8.15 -15.59
N GLN A 192 -3.41 -8.82 -14.62
CA GLN A 192 -2.64 -10.05 -14.87
C GLN A 192 -3.55 -11.20 -15.34
N ALA A 193 -4.75 -11.33 -14.77
CA ALA A 193 -5.72 -12.33 -15.20
C ALA A 193 -6.18 -12.08 -16.65
N ASP A 194 -6.41 -10.82 -17.03
CA ASP A 194 -6.83 -10.45 -18.38
C ASP A 194 -5.71 -10.62 -19.40
N LEU A 195 -4.46 -10.30 -19.04
CA LEU A 195 -3.29 -10.63 -19.86
C LEU A 195 -3.18 -12.14 -20.07
N ARG A 196 -3.37 -12.94 -19.01
CA ARG A 196 -3.31 -14.40 -19.06
C ARG A 196 -4.40 -14.99 -19.97
N LYS A 197 -5.63 -14.48 -19.91
CA LYS A 197 -6.74 -14.93 -20.78
C LYS A 197 -6.46 -14.67 -22.27
N ARG A 198 -5.72 -13.63 -22.61
CA ARG A 198 -5.34 -13.30 -23.99
C ARG A 198 -4.30 -14.26 -24.56
N GLN A 199 -3.53 -14.94 -23.71
CA GLN A 199 -2.49 -15.90 -24.10
C GLN A 199 -2.70 -17.24 -23.36
N PRO A 200 -3.80 -17.95 -23.64
CA PRO A 200 -4.10 -19.20 -22.95
C PRO A 200 -3.06 -20.25 -23.31
N SER A 201 -2.47 -20.89 -22.29
CA SER A 201 -1.53 -21.98 -22.47
C SER A 201 -1.74 -23.04 -21.40
N THR A 202 -1.88 -24.29 -21.84
CA THR A 202 -1.97 -25.45 -20.95
C THR A 202 -0.65 -25.77 -20.26
N ALA A 203 0.48 -25.36 -20.84
CA ALA A 203 1.80 -25.59 -20.24
C ALA A 203 1.98 -24.82 -18.92
N THR A 204 1.32 -23.66 -18.80
CA THR A 204 1.45 -22.75 -17.65
C THR A 204 0.16 -22.65 -16.83
N MET A 205 -0.79 -23.58 -17.02
CA MET A 205 -2.09 -23.55 -16.35
C MET A 205 -2.01 -23.76 -14.83
N PHE A 206 -0.89 -24.27 -14.35
CA PHE A 206 -0.61 -24.50 -12.93
C PHE A 206 0.26 -23.40 -12.31
N ASP A 207 0.69 -22.44 -13.12
CA ASP A 207 1.42 -21.28 -12.65
C ASP A 207 0.44 -20.18 -12.22
N PRO A 208 0.82 -19.35 -11.23
CA PRO A 208 0.12 -18.11 -10.93
C PRO A 208 -0.10 -17.23 -12.16
N VAL A 209 -1.14 -16.39 -12.16
CA VAL A 209 -1.46 -15.53 -13.31
C VAL A 209 -0.32 -14.57 -13.69
N GLN A 210 0.42 -14.09 -12.71
CA GLN A 210 1.61 -13.23 -12.82
C GLN A 210 2.93 -14.00 -13.00
N GLY A 211 2.88 -15.33 -13.04
CA GLY A 211 4.05 -16.21 -13.08
C GLY A 211 4.62 -16.57 -11.69
N PRO A 212 5.40 -17.67 -11.60
CA PRO A 212 5.81 -18.25 -10.32
C PRO A 212 6.73 -17.33 -9.51
N GLU A 213 7.75 -16.72 -10.12
CA GLU A 213 8.72 -15.89 -9.40
C GLU A 213 8.12 -14.58 -8.89
N SER A 214 7.31 -13.91 -9.72
CA SER A 214 6.59 -12.69 -9.31
C SER A 214 5.63 -12.98 -8.15
N TRP A 215 4.89 -14.09 -8.22
CA TRP A 215 3.99 -14.48 -7.13
C TRP A 215 4.74 -14.80 -5.83
N ARG A 216 5.87 -15.54 -5.89
CA ARG A 216 6.68 -15.85 -4.70
C ARG A 216 7.25 -14.59 -4.05
N ASP A 217 7.79 -13.68 -4.86
CA ASP A 217 8.36 -12.42 -4.37
C ASP A 217 7.28 -11.54 -3.72
N MET A 218 6.11 -11.42 -4.35
CA MET A 218 4.95 -10.75 -3.79
C MET A 218 4.48 -11.39 -2.48
N ALA A 219 4.37 -12.72 -2.42
CA ALA A 219 3.94 -13.45 -1.23
C ALA A 219 4.90 -13.19 -0.06
N ARG A 220 6.21 -13.29 -0.31
CA ARG A 220 7.26 -13.00 0.68
C ARG A 220 7.15 -11.57 1.21
N LYS A 221 6.99 -10.56 0.35
CA LYS A 221 6.83 -9.16 0.76
C LYS A 221 5.58 -8.95 1.61
N LEU A 222 4.45 -9.56 1.25
CA LEU A 222 3.20 -9.45 2.00
C LEU A 222 3.29 -10.13 3.38
N ILE A 223 3.86 -11.33 3.44
CA ILE A 223 4.09 -12.05 4.70
C ILE A 223 5.06 -11.26 5.59
N THR A 224 6.07 -10.61 5.00
CA THR A 224 6.98 -9.70 5.73
C THR A 224 6.24 -8.52 6.34
N SER A 225 5.37 -7.86 5.57
CA SER A 225 4.55 -6.74 6.08
C SER A 225 3.58 -7.19 7.18
N LEU A 226 3.00 -8.38 7.07
CA LEU A 226 2.13 -8.92 8.11
C LEU A 226 2.92 -9.26 9.39
N THR A 227 4.11 -9.85 9.24
CA THR A 227 5.02 -10.14 10.36
C THR A 227 5.39 -8.86 11.10
N TRP A 228 5.76 -7.80 10.37
CA TRP A 228 6.04 -6.50 10.98
C TRP A 228 4.83 -5.93 11.72
N LEU A 229 3.63 -6.02 11.13
CA LEU A 229 2.42 -5.49 11.74
C LEU A 229 2.08 -6.21 13.06
N HIS A 230 2.19 -7.53 13.09
CA HIS A 230 1.88 -8.34 14.27
C HIS A 230 2.98 -8.25 15.34
N ASP A 231 4.24 -8.47 14.95
CA ASP A 231 5.32 -8.67 15.91
C ASP A 231 5.96 -7.37 16.37
N THR A 232 6.07 -6.39 15.47
CA THR A 232 6.75 -5.12 15.72
C THR A 232 5.73 -4.05 16.15
N ALA A 233 4.68 -3.84 15.35
CA ALA A 233 3.68 -2.83 15.66
C ALA A 233 2.67 -3.28 16.73
N GLY A 234 2.41 -4.59 16.84
CA GLY A 234 1.43 -5.14 17.78
C GLY A 234 0.00 -4.80 17.38
N ILE A 235 -0.31 -4.79 16.08
CA ILE A 235 -1.61 -4.43 15.51
C ILE A 235 -2.15 -5.61 14.69
N ILE A 236 -3.45 -5.85 14.77
CA ILE A 236 -4.23 -6.71 13.87
C ILE A 236 -4.89 -5.79 12.84
N HIS A 237 -4.80 -6.12 11.56
CA HIS A 237 -5.40 -5.31 10.49
C HIS A 237 -6.92 -5.48 10.42
N GLY A 238 -7.41 -6.72 10.52
CA GLY A 238 -8.84 -7.04 10.61
C GLY A 238 -9.64 -6.98 9.30
N ASP A 239 -9.03 -6.60 8.17
CA ASP A 239 -9.67 -6.58 6.84
C ASP A 239 -8.63 -6.70 5.71
N ILE A 240 -7.75 -7.70 5.79
CA ILE A 240 -6.74 -7.95 4.74
C ILE A 240 -7.43 -8.54 3.51
N LYS A 241 -7.30 -7.83 2.37
CA LYS A 241 -7.81 -8.25 1.07
C LYS A 241 -7.08 -7.51 -0.06
N PRO A 242 -7.16 -7.98 -1.33
CA PRO A 242 -6.50 -7.31 -2.46
C PRO A 242 -6.81 -5.82 -2.60
N HIS A 243 -8.01 -5.38 -2.21
CA HIS A 243 -8.45 -3.99 -2.30
C HIS A 243 -7.77 -3.06 -1.27
N ASN A 244 -7.32 -3.63 -0.15
CA ASN A 244 -6.70 -2.91 0.97
C ASN A 244 -5.16 -3.02 0.94
N ILE A 245 -4.60 -3.45 -0.20
CA ILE A 245 -3.16 -3.51 -0.43
C ILE A 245 -2.87 -2.64 -1.65
N LEU A 246 -2.07 -1.61 -1.47
CA LEU A 246 -1.65 -0.71 -2.55
C LEU A 246 -0.23 -1.06 -3.00
N LEU A 247 0.07 -0.82 -4.27
CA LEU A 247 1.32 -1.19 -4.90
C LEU A 247 2.11 0.07 -5.26
N ARG A 248 3.19 0.33 -4.53
CA ARG A 248 4.14 1.39 -4.85
C ARG A 248 5.19 0.85 -5.80
N GLN A 249 5.39 1.50 -6.95
CA GLN A 249 6.42 1.11 -7.89
C GLN A 249 7.81 1.30 -7.28
N ILE A 250 8.68 0.29 -7.42
CA ILE A 250 10.08 0.38 -7.00
C ILE A 250 10.85 1.10 -8.12
N PRO A 251 11.62 2.16 -7.82
CA PRO A 251 12.48 2.81 -8.82
C PRO A 251 13.47 1.81 -9.42
N THR A 252 13.54 1.76 -10.75
CA THR A 252 14.32 0.78 -11.52
C THR A 252 15.82 1.08 -11.57
N ASP A 253 16.32 2.05 -10.79
CA ASP A 253 17.73 2.46 -10.79
C ASP A 253 18.68 1.42 -10.14
N LYS A 254 18.15 0.25 -9.73
CA LYS A 254 18.94 -0.85 -9.21
C LYS A 254 19.47 -1.73 -10.37
N PRO A 255 20.74 -2.18 -10.31
CA PRO A 255 21.32 -3.05 -11.33
C PRO A 255 20.47 -4.33 -11.51
N ALA A 256 20.40 -4.84 -12.75
CA ALA A 256 19.54 -5.96 -13.15
C ALA A 256 19.73 -7.25 -12.31
N ALA A 257 20.87 -7.40 -11.63
CA ALA A 257 21.14 -8.51 -10.71
C ALA A 257 20.31 -8.48 -9.40
N GLU A 258 19.69 -7.34 -9.07
CA GLU A 258 18.80 -7.18 -7.90
C GLU A 258 17.35 -6.83 -8.29
N ALA A 259 17.00 -6.97 -9.56
CA ALA A 259 15.65 -6.69 -10.03
C ALA A 259 14.66 -7.67 -9.39
N SER A 260 13.82 -7.14 -8.49
CA SER A 260 12.74 -7.88 -7.83
C SER A 260 11.81 -8.49 -8.88
N ALA A 261 11.55 -9.80 -8.81
CA ALA A 261 10.62 -10.47 -9.72
C ALA A 261 9.20 -9.86 -9.67
N PHE A 262 8.84 -9.27 -8.54
CA PHE A 262 7.67 -8.41 -8.37
C PHE A 262 8.10 -6.94 -8.24
N PRO A 263 7.84 -6.07 -9.24
CA PRO A 263 8.40 -4.71 -9.32
C PRO A 263 7.72 -3.68 -8.42
N TYR A 264 7.00 -4.13 -7.40
CA TYR A 264 6.25 -3.27 -6.47
C TYR A 264 6.60 -3.57 -5.01
N GLU A 265 6.43 -2.55 -4.18
CA GLU A 265 6.32 -2.65 -2.72
C GLU A 265 4.83 -2.68 -2.35
N PRO A 266 4.33 -3.80 -1.79
CA PRO A 266 2.96 -3.86 -1.31
C PRO A 266 2.83 -3.17 0.04
N LEU A 267 1.87 -2.25 0.14
CA LEU A 267 1.60 -1.42 1.31
C LEU A 267 0.19 -1.71 1.81
N LEU A 268 0.05 -2.08 3.08
CA LEU A 268 -1.24 -2.24 3.73
C LEU A 268 -1.93 -0.87 3.88
N ALA A 269 -3.23 -0.86 3.63
CA ALA A 269 -4.08 0.32 3.66
C ALA A 269 -5.41 0.00 4.34
N ASP A 270 -6.17 1.04 4.69
CA ASP A 270 -7.48 0.94 5.34
C ASP A 270 -7.44 0.20 6.70
N PHE A 271 -7.05 0.95 7.74
CA PHE A 271 -6.97 0.45 9.12
C PHE A 271 -8.27 0.72 9.90
N SER A 272 -9.39 0.88 9.20
CA SER A 272 -10.70 1.15 9.82
C SER A 272 -11.22 -0.01 10.69
N SER A 273 -10.72 -1.23 10.47
CA SER A 273 -11.03 -2.43 11.25
C SER A 273 -9.86 -2.93 12.10
N ALA A 274 -8.86 -2.09 12.34
CA ALA A 274 -7.65 -2.49 13.04
C ALA A 274 -7.83 -2.54 14.57
N PHE A 275 -7.16 -3.49 15.21
CA PHE A 275 -7.18 -3.70 16.65
C PHE A 275 -5.76 -3.79 17.21
N GLU A 276 -5.58 -3.39 18.47
CA GLU A 276 -4.31 -3.62 19.16
C GLU A 276 -4.24 -5.05 19.70
N ILE A 277 -3.07 -5.69 19.61
CA ILE A 277 -2.82 -6.98 20.23
C ILE A 277 -2.61 -6.75 21.74
N PRO A 278 -3.50 -7.22 22.63
CA PRO A 278 -3.33 -7.05 24.07
C PRO A 278 -2.06 -7.76 24.55
N LYS A 279 -1.21 -7.06 25.31
CA LYS A 279 0.05 -7.62 25.82
C LYS A 279 -0.04 -8.22 27.23
N ASP A 280 -0.99 -7.78 28.07
CA ASP A 280 -1.17 -8.28 29.45
C ASP A 280 -2.65 -8.19 29.91
N GLY A 281 -3.29 -9.34 30.21
CA GLY A 281 -4.59 -9.43 30.89
C GLY A 281 -5.81 -9.77 30.01
N PRO A 282 -6.89 -10.34 30.61
CA PRO A 282 -8.11 -10.69 29.88
C PRO A 282 -8.70 -9.43 29.23
N PRO A 283 -9.35 -9.55 28.07
CA PRO A 283 -9.85 -8.40 27.32
C PRO A 283 -10.75 -7.57 28.22
N GLY A 284 -10.26 -6.40 28.63
CA GLY A 284 -11.10 -5.38 29.25
C GLY A 284 -12.20 -5.05 28.26
N LEU A 285 -13.44 -5.06 28.74
CA LEU A 285 -14.70 -4.92 28.00
C LEU A 285 -14.89 -3.54 27.29
N GLU A 286 -13.81 -2.82 27.01
CA GLU A 286 -13.79 -1.53 26.31
C GLU A 286 -13.10 -1.63 24.94
N THR A 287 -13.00 -2.82 24.36
CA THR A 287 -12.54 -2.99 22.98
C THR A 287 -13.56 -2.38 22.02
N ASN A 288 -13.26 -1.16 21.55
CA ASN A 288 -13.85 -0.44 20.40
C ASN A 288 -15.03 -1.15 19.71
N GLN A 289 -16.22 -1.08 20.32
CA GLN A 289 -17.51 -1.46 19.70
C GLN A 289 -17.83 -0.63 18.43
N ALA A 290 -16.99 0.34 18.08
CA ALA A 290 -17.15 1.19 16.90
C ALA A 290 -16.74 0.49 15.58
N ALA A 291 -16.01 -0.62 15.62
CA ALA A 291 -15.58 -1.36 14.43
C ALA A 291 -16.58 -2.47 14.09
N MET A 292 -17.79 -2.12 13.65
CA MET A 292 -18.59 -3.07 12.88
C MET A 292 -17.87 -3.28 11.54
N SER A 293 -16.97 -4.26 11.49
CA SER A 293 -16.25 -4.60 10.27
C SER A 293 -17.26 -4.98 9.18
N ALA A 294 -17.20 -4.28 8.06
CA ALA A 294 -17.90 -4.68 6.85
C ALA A 294 -17.16 -5.90 6.30
N PHE A 295 -17.47 -7.08 6.83
CA PHE A 295 -16.79 -8.31 6.45
C PHE A 295 -16.87 -8.49 4.94
N THR A 296 -15.73 -8.84 4.34
CA THR A 296 -15.66 -9.26 2.95
C THR A 296 -15.58 -10.78 2.97
N PRO A 297 -16.72 -11.51 2.88
CA PRO A 297 -16.77 -12.93 3.23
C PRO A 297 -15.67 -13.81 2.61
N PRO A 298 -15.31 -13.67 1.31
CA PRO A 298 -14.29 -14.55 0.74
C PRO A 298 -12.89 -14.43 1.36
N PHE A 299 -12.57 -13.28 1.97
CA PHE A 299 -11.29 -13.03 2.64
C PHE A 299 -11.41 -13.06 4.17
N THR A 300 -12.61 -13.16 4.72
CA THR A 300 -12.83 -13.14 6.17
C THR A 300 -12.63 -14.54 6.74
N ALA A 301 -11.91 -14.64 7.85
CA ALA A 301 -11.69 -15.91 8.52
C ALA A 301 -13.00 -16.57 8.99
N PRO A 302 -13.15 -17.90 8.89
CA PRO A 302 -14.42 -18.59 9.09
C PRO A 302 -14.99 -18.42 10.51
N GLU A 303 -14.13 -18.28 11.53
CA GLU A 303 -14.52 -18.01 12.91
C GLU A 303 -15.20 -16.65 13.09
N LEU A 304 -14.88 -15.66 12.27
CA LEU A 304 -15.54 -14.34 12.28
C LEU A 304 -16.90 -14.36 11.56
N LEU A 305 -17.12 -15.33 10.68
CA LEU A 305 -18.36 -15.51 9.92
C LEU A 305 -19.40 -16.42 10.61
N SER A 306 -19.09 -16.93 11.80
CA SER A 306 -19.98 -17.80 12.56
C SER A 306 -21.22 -17.04 13.04
N LEU A 307 -22.36 -17.74 13.14
CA LEU A 307 -23.61 -17.14 13.63
C LEU A 307 -23.50 -16.63 15.07
N ALA A 308 -22.63 -17.23 15.89
CA ALA A 308 -22.35 -16.75 17.24
C ALA A 308 -21.67 -15.39 17.16
N SER A 309 -20.58 -15.29 16.39
CA SER A 309 -19.81 -14.05 16.15
C SER A 309 -20.69 -12.91 15.61
N ILE A 310 -21.58 -13.21 14.66
CA ILE A 310 -22.47 -12.22 14.04
C ILE A 310 -23.57 -11.74 15.01
N LYS A 311 -24.05 -12.60 15.92
CA LYS A 311 -25.15 -12.28 16.84
C LYS A 311 -24.69 -11.65 18.14
N SER A 312 -23.57 -12.09 18.70
CA SER A 312 -23.06 -11.58 19.98
C SER A 312 -22.08 -10.43 19.82
N GLY A 313 -21.46 -10.25 18.63
CA GLY A 313 -20.40 -9.26 18.43
C GLY A 313 -19.14 -9.56 19.25
N ASP A 314 -19.04 -10.75 19.83
CA ASP A 314 -18.10 -11.08 20.90
C ASP A 314 -16.77 -11.66 20.36
N VAL A 315 -16.70 -11.91 19.05
CA VAL A 315 -15.50 -12.45 18.40
C VAL A 315 -14.79 -11.33 17.64
N ALA A 316 -13.74 -10.80 18.27
CA ALA A 316 -12.84 -9.84 17.65
C ALA A 316 -11.86 -10.53 16.68
N PRO A 317 -11.36 -9.82 15.65
CA PRO A 317 -10.23 -10.28 14.84
C PRO A 317 -9.01 -10.62 15.71
N THR A 318 -8.24 -11.59 15.25
CA THR A 318 -7.00 -12.06 15.90
C THR A 318 -5.85 -12.07 14.89
N PRO A 319 -4.59 -12.21 15.33
CA PRO A 319 -3.47 -12.41 14.39
C PRO A 319 -3.71 -13.61 13.46
N SER A 320 -4.29 -14.69 13.98
CA SER A 320 -4.63 -15.88 13.18
C SER A 320 -5.72 -15.64 12.13
N SER A 321 -6.63 -14.68 12.35
CA SER A 321 -7.61 -14.32 11.31
C SER A 321 -6.98 -13.52 10.18
N ASP A 322 -6.04 -12.62 10.49
CA ASP A 322 -5.26 -11.90 9.47
C ASP A 322 -4.41 -12.87 8.62
N VAL A 323 -3.80 -13.89 9.24
CA VAL A 323 -3.05 -14.94 8.54
C VAL A 323 -3.93 -15.65 7.51
N PHE A 324 -5.16 -16.02 7.91
CA PHE A 324 -6.14 -16.61 6.99
C PHE A 324 -6.49 -15.64 5.85
N SER A 325 -6.77 -14.38 6.16
CA SER A 325 -7.15 -13.35 5.19
C SER A 325 -6.03 -13.07 4.16
N LEU A 326 -4.78 -13.08 4.61
CA LEU A 326 -3.63 -12.99 3.71
C LEU A 326 -3.51 -14.25 2.84
N ALA A 327 -3.72 -15.45 3.38
CA ALA A 327 -3.69 -16.68 2.59
C ALA A 327 -4.77 -16.69 1.49
N ALA A 328 -5.99 -16.24 1.82
CA ALA A 328 -7.06 -16.05 0.85
C ALA A 328 -6.67 -15.03 -0.23
N THR A 329 -6.02 -13.93 0.15
CA THR A 329 -5.47 -12.92 -0.77
C THR A 329 -4.43 -13.52 -1.72
N LEU A 330 -3.51 -14.34 -1.21
CA LEU A 330 -2.48 -15.01 -2.03
C LEU A 330 -3.08 -16.02 -3.01
N ILE A 331 -4.13 -16.73 -2.62
CA ILE A 331 -4.88 -17.64 -3.50
C ILE A 331 -5.57 -16.85 -4.61
N ALA A 332 -6.26 -15.74 -4.29
CA ALA A 332 -6.88 -14.88 -5.30
C ALA A 332 -5.84 -14.34 -6.28
N ALA A 333 -4.67 -13.97 -5.77
CA ALA A 333 -3.57 -13.50 -6.60
C ALA A 333 -2.94 -14.60 -7.45
N ALA A 334 -2.97 -15.87 -7.03
CA ALA A 334 -2.49 -16.99 -7.85
C ALA A 334 -3.48 -17.33 -8.98
N THR A 335 -4.78 -17.34 -8.68
CA THR A 335 -5.82 -17.75 -9.62
C THR A 335 -6.29 -16.61 -10.52
N GLY A 336 -6.01 -15.36 -10.17
CA GLY A 336 -6.57 -14.18 -10.82
C GLY A 336 -8.03 -13.91 -10.43
N ASP A 337 -8.58 -14.64 -9.46
CA ASP A 337 -10.01 -14.61 -9.12
C ASP A 337 -10.24 -13.95 -7.75
N LEU A 338 -10.65 -12.69 -7.79
CA LEU A 338 -10.97 -11.91 -6.59
C LEU A 338 -12.24 -12.38 -5.86
N LEU A 339 -13.07 -13.21 -6.49
CA LEU A 339 -14.26 -13.78 -5.86
C LEU A 339 -13.96 -15.06 -5.07
N LEU A 340 -12.82 -15.71 -5.35
CA LEU A 340 -12.32 -16.98 -4.80
C LEU A 340 -13.23 -18.22 -5.03
N TYR A 341 -14.53 -18.03 -5.16
CA TYR A 341 -15.54 -19.07 -5.33
C TYR A 341 -16.30 -18.85 -6.64
N PRO A 342 -15.65 -19.10 -7.80
CA PRO A 342 -16.25 -18.87 -9.10
C PRO A 342 -17.51 -19.74 -9.29
N GLY A 343 -18.48 -19.22 -10.04
CA GLY A 343 -19.74 -19.92 -10.34
C GLY A 343 -20.73 -20.04 -9.18
N SER A 344 -20.39 -19.53 -8.01
CA SER A 344 -21.28 -19.53 -6.83
C SER A 344 -22.06 -18.22 -6.72
N ASN A 345 -23.36 -18.32 -6.42
CA ASN A 345 -24.18 -17.17 -6.08
C ASN A 345 -23.79 -16.60 -4.69
N ASN A 346 -24.30 -15.42 -4.32
CA ASN A 346 -23.90 -14.75 -3.07
C ASN A 346 -24.14 -15.59 -1.81
N MET A 347 -25.24 -16.35 -1.75
CA MET A 347 -25.56 -17.21 -0.61
C MET A 347 -24.62 -18.42 -0.52
N GLN A 348 -24.35 -19.06 -1.66
CA GLN A 348 -23.39 -20.17 -1.76
C GLN A 348 -21.99 -19.69 -1.40
N ARG A 349 -21.58 -18.51 -1.87
CA ARG A 349 -20.30 -17.90 -1.54
C ARG A 349 -20.14 -17.68 -0.05
N LEU A 350 -21.19 -17.18 0.61
CA LEU A 350 -21.19 -17.00 2.07
C LEU A 350 -21.10 -18.35 2.80
N ALA A 351 -21.79 -19.39 2.33
CA ALA A 351 -21.70 -20.73 2.90
C ALA A 351 -20.27 -21.31 2.74
N MET A 352 -19.66 -21.18 1.56
CA MET A 352 -18.29 -21.61 1.31
C MET A 352 -17.26 -20.82 2.12
N ALA A 353 -17.47 -19.51 2.30
CA ALA A 353 -16.64 -18.67 3.14
C ALA A 353 -16.71 -19.08 4.63
N ARG A 354 -17.88 -19.50 5.13
CA ARG A 354 -18.01 -20.09 6.48
C ARG A 354 -17.23 -21.40 6.60
N ASP A 355 -17.12 -22.15 5.51
CA ASP A 355 -16.24 -23.31 5.38
C ASP A 355 -14.85 -22.93 4.83
N GLY A 356 -14.40 -21.69 5.04
CA GLY A 356 -13.20 -21.12 4.42
C GLY A 356 -11.91 -21.91 4.67
N HIS A 357 -11.86 -22.76 5.70
CA HIS A 357 -10.77 -23.73 5.90
C HIS A 357 -10.58 -24.71 4.73
N ARG A 358 -11.59 -24.85 3.87
CA ARG A 358 -11.58 -25.66 2.64
C ARG A 358 -11.32 -24.82 1.38
N ILE A 359 -10.88 -23.56 1.52
CA ILE A 359 -10.63 -22.65 0.38
C ILE A 359 -9.78 -23.29 -0.73
N LEU A 360 -8.76 -24.08 -0.36
CA LEU A 360 -7.91 -24.84 -1.29
C LEU A 360 -8.63 -25.95 -2.06
N GLU A 361 -9.74 -26.47 -1.56
CA GLU A 361 -10.58 -27.42 -2.28
C GLU A 361 -11.51 -26.70 -3.27
N PHE A 362 -11.98 -25.52 -2.88
CA PHE A 362 -12.92 -24.72 -3.64
C PHE A 362 -12.28 -23.93 -4.79
N THR A 363 -11.01 -23.52 -4.67
CA THR A 363 -10.32 -22.66 -5.65
C THR A 363 -9.51 -23.41 -6.70
N ARG A 364 -9.60 -24.75 -6.74
CA ARG A 364 -8.78 -25.61 -7.64
C ARG A 364 -9.07 -25.41 -9.12
N ALA A 365 -10.29 -24.99 -9.46
CA ALA A 365 -10.72 -24.74 -10.83
C ALA A 365 -11.01 -23.26 -11.01
N GLY A 366 -9.96 -22.44 -11.14
CA GLY A 366 -10.10 -21.02 -11.45
C GLY A 366 -10.73 -20.80 -12.82
N SER A 367 -11.59 -19.81 -12.93
CA SER A 367 -12.26 -19.39 -14.17
C SER A 367 -11.31 -18.71 -15.17
N ASN A 368 -10.15 -18.23 -14.70
CA ASN A 368 -9.16 -17.50 -15.50
C ASN A 368 -8.06 -18.40 -16.11
N GLY A 369 -8.26 -19.72 -16.14
CA GLY A 369 -7.31 -20.66 -16.76
C GLY A 369 -6.11 -21.06 -15.89
N CYS A 370 -5.91 -20.41 -14.74
CA CYS A 370 -4.93 -20.80 -13.73
C CYS A 370 -5.58 -21.65 -12.62
N ARG A 371 -4.87 -22.70 -12.19
CA ARG A 371 -5.30 -23.64 -11.16
C ARG A 371 -4.23 -23.76 -10.09
N VAL A 372 -4.65 -23.94 -8.85
CA VAL A 372 -3.73 -24.30 -7.75
C VAL A 372 -3.54 -25.82 -7.78
N PRO A 373 -2.39 -26.35 -8.24
CA PRO A 373 -2.17 -27.80 -8.31
C PRO A 373 -2.01 -28.40 -6.92
N ARG A 374 -2.41 -29.68 -6.78
CA ARG A 374 -2.19 -30.43 -5.54
C ARG A 374 -0.71 -30.58 -5.25
N ASN A 375 -0.30 -30.32 -4.01
CA ASN A 375 1.09 -30.30 -3.56
C ASN A 375 1.98 -29.31 -4.34
N GLY A 376 1.36 -28.32 -5.01
CA GLY A 376 2.07 -27.22 -5.64
C GLY A 376 2.70 -26.27 -4.64
N PHE A 377 3.63 -25.43 -5.09
CA PHE A 377 4.28 -24.46 -4.21
C PHE A 377 3.29 -23.45 -3.61
N VAL A 378 2.26 -23.04 -4.36
CA VAL A 378 1.19 -22.17 -3.84
C VAL A 378 0.45 -22.85 -2.70
N GLU A 379 0.00 -24.10 -2.88
CA GLU A 379 -0.70 -24.86 -1.83
C GLU A 379 0.19 -25.07 -0.61
N LYS A 380 1.44 -25.50 -0.80
CA LYS A 380 2.40 -25.71 0.29
C LYS A 380 2.60 -24.45 1.14
N LEU A 381 2.64 -23.28 0.50
CA LEU A 381 2.84 -22.01 1.22
C LEU A 381 1.60 -21.58 2.01
N VAL A 382 0.39 -21.78 1.47
CA VAL A 382 -0.86 -21.25 2.09
C VAL A 382 -1.59 -22.28 2.96
N GLN A 383 -1.38 -23.58 2.76
CA GLN A 383 -2.03 -24.66 3.50
C GLN A 383 -1.94 -24.50 5.03
N PRO A 384 -0.78 -24.21 5.64
CA PRO A 384 -0.70 -24.09 7.09
C PRO A 384 -1.36 -22.80 7.62
N ALA A 385 -1.68 -21.83 6.76
CA ALA A 385 -2.39 -20.60 7.10
C ALA A 385 -3.92 -20.71 7.04
N VAL A 386 -4.46 -21.74 6.38
CA VAL A 386 -5.92 -21.92 6.18
C VAL A 386 -6.50 -23.07 7.03
N VAL A 387 -5.77 -23.55 8.02
CA VAL A 387 -6.24 -24.59 8.95
C VAL A 387 -7.50 -24.12 9.69
N LYS A 388 -8.42 -25.05 9.94
CA LYS A 388 -9.73 -24.77 10.55
C LYS A 388 -9.61 -24.12 11.93
N ASP A 389 -8.80 -24.69 12.80
CA ASP A 389 -8.54 -24.16 14.14
C ASP A 389 -7.58 -22.96 14.06
N PRO A 390 -7.99 -21.74 14.46
CA PRO A 390 -7.12 -20.57 14.45
C PRO A 390 -5.85 -20.74 15.29
N ALA A 391 -5.87 -21.57 16.34
CA ALA A 391 -4.70 -21.82 17.18
C ALA A 391 -3.65 -22.72 16.52
N GLN A 392 -4.04 -23.45 15.47
CA GLN A 392 -3.16 -24.34 14.69
C GLN A 392 -2.66 -23.68 13.39
N ARG A 393 -3.09 -22.45 13.09
CA ARG A 393 -2.59 -21.71 11.93
C ARG A 393 -1.15 -21.29 12.17
N ILE A 394 -0.37 -21.29 11.10
CA ILE A 394 1.03 -20.88 11.12
C ILE A 394 1.20 -19.47 11.68
N LEU A 395 2.24 -19.26 12.50
CA LEU A 395 2.63 -17.94 12.95
C LEU A 395 3.35 -17.20 11.82
N THR A 396 3.22 -15.88 11.77
CA THR A 396 3.83 -15.03 10.72
C THR A 396 5.35 -15.22 10.60
N ARG A 397 6.06 -15.40 11.73
CA ARG A 397 7.50 -15.71 11.77
C ARG A 397 7.87 -17.03 11.09
N ASP A 398 7.11 -18.09 11.38
CA ASP A 398 7.35 -19.41 10.78
C ASP A 398 6.98 -19.37 9.29
N TRP A 399 5.96 -18.58 8.95
CA TRP A 399 5.52 -18.39 7.57
C TRP A 399 6.56 -17.64 6.72
N MET A 400 7.25 -16.66 7.29
CA MET A 400 8.42 -16.02 6.67
C MET A 400 9.51 -17.03 6.30
N GLY A 401 9.82 -17.96 7.21
CA GLY A 401 10.77 -19.04 6.98
C GLY A 401 10.34 -19.92 5.81
N LEU A 402 9.06 -20.30 5.75
CA LEU A 402 8.49 -21.08 4.66
C LEU A 402 8.49 -20.34 3.31
N ALA A 403 8.25 -19.02 3.31
CA ALA A 403 8.24 -18.18 2.11
C ALA A 403 9.64 -17.87 1.55
N SER A 404 10.70 -18.21 2.30
CA SER A 404 12.10 -18.02 1.91
C SER A 404 12.74 -19.28 1.31
N LEU A 405 12.00 -20.39 1.30
CA LEU A 405 12.34 -21.66 0.62
C LEU A 405 11.80 -21.67 -0.80
#